data_AF-A0A9N8ZVL2-F1
#
_entry.id   AF-A0A9N8ZVL2-F1
#
_cell.length_a   1.000
_cell.length_b   1.000
_cell.length_c   1.000
_cell.angle_alpha   90.00
_cell.angle_beta   90.00
_cell.angle_gamma   90.00
#
_symmetry.space_group_name_H-M   'P 1'
#
loop_
_entity.id
_entity.type
_entity.pdbx_description
1 polymer ?
#
loop_
_entity_poly.entity_id
_entity_poly.type
_entity_poly.pdbx_seq_one_letter_code
_entity_poly.pdbx_strand_id
1 'polypeptide(L)'
;MSKAWSSKEDDILVRLGNRGNRRRMRTTYLKHKTAKQCAERWKNIQGYIDRPFAPFECNKIRYLYRLCGPRWGRISAVLHRSPQMCMECWLSLKDMDEEAARIRGKMAVQRLLS
;
A
#
# COMPACT_ATOMS: atom_id res chain seq x y z
N MET A 1 -20.61 -21.32 7.08
CA MET A 1 -19.14 -21.12 7.06
C MET A 1 -18.68 -20.83 5.64
N SER A 2 -18.33 -19.58 5.31
CA SER A 2 -17.82 -19.27 3.96
C SER A 2 -16.35 -19.69 3.82
N LYS A 3 -16.02 -20.45 2.79
CA LYS A 3 -14.65 -20.85 2.45
C LYS A 3 -13.73 -19.62 2.39
N ALA A 4 -12.52 -19.71 2.97
CA ALA A 4 -11.52 -18.66 2.95
C ALA A 4 -11.17 -18.24 1.51
N TRP A 5 -10.67 -17.01 1.32
CA TRP A 5 -10.19 -16.53 0.03
C TRP A 5 -8.75 -17.00 -0.19
N SER A 6 -8.43 -17.41 -1.43
CA SER A 6 -7.07 -17.78 -1.82
C SER A 6 -6.44 -16.76 -2.75
N SER A 7 -5.11 -16.71 -2.80
CA SER A 7 -4.38 -15.77 -3.65
C SER A 7 -4.76 -15.90 -5.13
N LYS A 8 -4.99 -17.12 -5.62
CA LYS A 8 -5.45 -17.36 -7.00
C LYS A 8 -6.82 -16.74 -7.30
N GLU A 9 -7.71 -16.69 -6.31
CA GLU A 9 -9.03 -16.06 -6.45
C GLU A 9 -8.92 -14.53 -6.45
N ASP A 10 -8.01 -13.99 -5.63
CA ASP A 10 -7.73 -12.56 -5.60
C ASP A 10 -7.11 -12.09 -6.94
N ASP A 11 -6.18 -12.86 -7.52
CA ASP A 11 -5.60 -12.60 -8.85
C ASP A 11 -6.66 -12.54 -9.95
N ILE A 12 -7.65 -13.45 -9.90
CA ILE A 12 -8.77 -13.45 -10.83
C ILE A 12 -9.61 -12.18 -10.64
N LEU A 13 -9.89 -11.77 -9.41
CA LEU A 13 -10.62 -10.53 -9.13
C LEU A 13 -9.87 -9.29 -9.61
N VAL A 14 -8.54 -9.21 -9.44
CA VAL A 14 -7.68 -8.12 -9.97
C VAL A 14 -7.79 -8.03 -11.48
N ARG A 15 -7.62 -9.14 -12.18
CA ARG A 15 -7.71 -9.19 -13.64
C ARG A 15 -9.08 -8.76 -14.15
N LEU A 16 -10.15 -9.16 -13.47
CA LEU A 16 -11.53 -8.83 -13.87
C LEU A 16 -11.89 -7.37 -13.55
N GLY A 17 -11.48 -6.87 -12.40
CA GLY A 17 -11.81 -5.52 -11.95
C GLY A 17 -11.07 -4.41 -12.69
N ASN A 18 -9.82 -4.65 -13.10
CA ASN A 18 -9.03 -3.72 -13.93
C ASN A 18 -9.63 -3.52 -15.34
N ARG A 19 -10.47 -4.46 -15.82
CA ARG A 19 -11.17 -4.36 -17.12
C ARG A 19 -12.45 -3.52 -17.06
N GLY A 20 -12.71 -2.80 -15.96
CA GLY A 20 -13.85 -1.89 -15.81
C GLY A 20 -15.21 -2.56 -15.62
N ASN A 21 -15.28 -3.89 -15.68
CA ASN A 21 -16.55 -4.61 -15.74
C ASN A 21 -17.02 -5.10 -14.35
N ARG A 22 -17.19 -4.14 -13.42
CA ARG A 22 -17.54 -4.39 -12.01
C ARG A 22 -18.81 -5.23 -11.82
N ARG A 23 -19.75 -5.17 -12.77
CA ARG A 23 -21.02 -5.90 -12.75
C ARG A 23 -20.93 -7.32 -13.34
N ARG A 24 -19.92 -7.61 -14.19
CA ARG A 24 -19.63 -8.95 -14.74
C ARG A 24 -18.63 -9.78 -13.92
N MET A 25 -18.24 -9.32 -12.74
CA MET A 25 -17.52 -10.13 -11.72
C MET A 25 -18.30 -11.40 -11.28
N ARG A 26 -19.50 -11.62 -11.83
CA ARG A 26 -20.36 -12.75 -11.52
C ARG A 26 -19.84 -14.04 -12.15
N THR A 27 -19.31 -14.87 -11.24
CA THR A 27 -19.55 -16.33 -11.15
C THR A 27 -18.94 -17.25 -12.19
N THR A 28 -18.47 -16.77 -13.35
CA THR A 28 -17.91 -17.69 -14.37
C THR A 28 -16.61 -18.36 -13.90
N TYR A 29 -15.73 -17.59 -13.27
CA TYR A 29 -14.41 -18.04 -12.82
C TYR A 29 -14.34 -18.39 -11.32
N LEU A 30 -15.30 -17.89 -10.53
CA LEU A 30 -15.39 -18.11 -9.07
C LEU A 30 -16.75 -18.74 -8.74
N LYS A 31 -17.02 -19.94 -9.27
CA LYS A 31 -18.33 -20.60 -9.20
C LYS A 31 -18.82 -20.87 -7.76
N HIS A 32 -17.90 -20.92 -6.80
CA HIS A 32 -18.16 -21.13 -5.38
C HIS A 32 -18.22 -19.83 -4.55
N LYS A 33 -18.11 -18.66 -5.19
CA LYS A 33 -18.25 -17.34 -4.54
C LYS A 33 -19.39 -16.57 -5.19
N THR A 34 -20.26 -16.01 -4.36
CA THR A 34 -21.37 -15.18 -4.84
C THR A 34 -20.88 -13.83 -5.34
N ALA A 35 -21.68 -13.19 -6.17
CA ALA A 35 -21.43 -11.82 -6.64
C ALA A 35 -21.14 -10.83 -5.51
N LYS A 36 -21.90 -10.96 -4.39
CA LYS A 36 -21.76 -10.11 -3.21
C LYS A 36 -20.41 -10.34 -2.53
N GLN A 37 -20.02 -11.60 -2.32
CA GLN A 37 -18.72 -11.95 -1.78
C GLN A 37 -17.57 -11.44 -2.65
N CYS A 38 -17.67 -11.59 -3.98
CA CYS A 38 -16.68 -11.07 -4.91
C CYS A 38 -16.57 -9.55 -4.87
N ALA A 39 -17.70 -8.83 -4.79
CA ALA A 39 -17.69 -7.37 -4.70
C ALA A 39 -17.10 -6.86 -3.37
N GLU A 40 -17.41 -7.54 -2.27
CA GLU A 40 -16.87 -7.22 -0.94
C GLU A 40 -15.39 -7.55 -0.84
N ARG A 41 -14.97 -8.72 -1.34
CA ARG A 41 -13.55 -9.05 -1.45
C ARG A 41 -12.82 -8.11 -2.41
N TRP A 42 -13.43 -7.73 -3.52
CA TRP A 42 -12.85 -6.77 -4.46
C TRP A 42 -12.61 -5.42 -3.80
N LYS A 43 -13.53 -4.93 -2.96
CA LYS A 43 -13.30 -3.73 -2.14
C LYS A 43 -12.10 -3.91 -1.20
N ASN A 44 -11.88 -5.11 -0.67
CA ASN A 44 -10.75 -5.40 0.21
C ASN A 44 -9.42 -5.55 -0.57
N ILE A 45 -9.43 -6.15 -1.76
CA ILE A 45 -8.26 -6.30 -2.64
C ILE A 45 -7.86 -4.95 -3.27
N GLN A 46 -8.84 -4.21 -3.81
CA GLN A 46 -8.66 -2.82 -4.24
C GLN A 46 -8.35 -1.89 -3.08
N GLY A 47 -8.67 -2.35 -1.86
CA GLY A 47 -8.23 -1.75 -0.63
C GLY A 47 -6.73 -1.57 -0.73
N TYR A 48 -5.94 -2.64 -0.74
CA TYR A 48 -4.52 -2.53 -0.42
C TYR A 48 -3.67 -3.47 -1.25
N ILE A 49 -2.80 -2.90 -2.10
CA ILE A 49 -1.72 -3.65 -2.72
C ILE A 49 -0.83 -4.18 -1.58
N ASP A 50 -0.77 -5.50 -1.41
CA ASP A 50 0.05 -6.17 -0.39
C ASP A 50 1.42 -6.55 -0.96
N ARG A 51 2.21 -5.51 -1.25
CA ARG A 51 3.61 -5.63 -1.66
C ARG A 51 4.43 -4.52 -1.00
N PRO A 52 5.76 -4.65 -0.90
CA PRO A 52 6.60 -3.54 -0.42
C PRO A 52 6.35 -2.25 -1.21
N PHE A 53 6.46 -1.09 -0.55
CA PHE A 53 6.39 0.19 -1.23
C PHE A 53 7.59 0.34 -2.16
N ALA A 54 7.33 0.68 -3.42
CA ALA A 54 8.39 1.05 -4.34
C ALA A 54 8.96 2.43 -3.94
N PRO A 55 10.22 2.76 -4.32
CA PRO A 55 10.85 4.03 -3.94
C PRO A 55 10.04 5.27 -4.33
N PHE A 56 9.38 5.26 -5.49
CA PHE A 56 8.52 6.36 -5.91
C PHE A 56 7.27 6.52 -5.03
N GLU A 57 6.72 5.42 -4.52
CA GLU A 57 5.57 5.44 -3.61
C GLU A 57 5.99 5.99 -2.25
N CYS A 58 7.16 5.58 -1.74
CA CYS A 58 7.77 6.14 -0.53
C CYS A 58 7.99 7.66 -0.65
N ASN A 59 8.53 8.12 -1.79
CA ASN A 59 8.71 9.54 -2.05
C ASN A 59 7.38 10.29 -2.13
N LYS A 60 6.34 9.67 -2.71
CA LYS A 60 4.99 10.22 -2.74
C LYS A 60 4.39 10.33 -1.34
N ILE A 61 4.57 9.34 -0.45
CA ILE A 61 4.17 9.41 0.96
C ILE A 61 4.85 10.60 1.63
N ARG A 62 6.18 10.74 1.47
CA ARG A 62 6.94 11.86 2.05
C ARG A 62 6.42 13.21 1.59
N TYR A 63 6.15 13.35 0.28
CA TYR A 63 5.59 14.57 -0.28
C TYR A 63 4.20 14.87 0.28
N LEU A 64 3.28 13.89 0.26
CA LEU A 64 1.92 14.09 0.74
C LEU A 64 1.86 14.35 2.25
N TYR A 65 2.74 13.72 3.05
CA TYR A 65 2.86 13.99 4.47
C TYR A 65 3.32 15.43 4.73
N ARG A 66 4.29 15.95 3.95
CA ARG A 66 4.71 17.36 4.06
C ARG A 66 3.57 18.32 3.74
N LEU A 67 2.67 17.96 2.82
CA LEU A 67 1.53 18.79 2.46
C LEU A 67 0.38 18.72 3.46
N CYS A 68 0.06 17.53 3.97
CA CYS A 68 -1.19 17.31 4.71
C CYS A 68 -1.03 16.60 6.06
N GLY A 69 0.19 16.38 6.54
CA GLY A 69 0.47 15.72 7.81
C GLY A 69 0.02 14.24 7.84
N PRO A 70 -0.23 13.67 9.04
CA PRO A 70 -0.60 12.26 9.22
C PRO A 70 -2.07 11.96 8.83
N ARG A 71 -2.58 12.56 7.76
CA ARG A 71 -3.93 12.30 7.25
C ARG A 71 -3.91 11.05 6.36
N TRP A 72 -3.68 9.90 6.99
CA TRP A 72 -3.44 8.63 6.29
C TRP A 72 -4.56 8.23 5.35
N GLY A 73 -5.82 8.50 5.69
CA GLY A 73 -6.97 8.25 4.80
C GLY A 73 -6.93 9.03 3.48
N ARG A 74 -6.34 10.24 3.47
CA ARG A 74 -6.14 11.02 2.23
C ARG A 74 -4.94 10.50 1.45
N ILE A 75 -3.85 10.19 2.16
CA ILE A 75 -2.63 9.65 1.56
C ILE A 75 -2.89 8.28 0.91
N SER A 76 -3.59 7.40 1.61
CA SER A 76 -3.99 6.07 1.15
C SER A 76 -4.85 6.11 -0.10
N ALA A 77 -5.77 7.09 -0.19
CA ALA A 77 -6.65 7.26 -1.34
C ALA A 77 -5.86 7.62 -2.62
N VAL A 78 -4.77 8.38 -2.49
CA VAL A 78 -3.89 8.75 -3.62
C VAL A 78 -2.99 7.59 -4.04
N LEU A 79 -2.53 6.80 -3.08
CA LEU A 79 -1.60 5.69 -3.34
C LEU A 79 -2.29 4.38 -3.67
N HIS A 80 -3.60 4.27 -3.40
CA HIS A 80 -4.34 3.02 -3.45
C HIS A 80 -3.69 1.94 -2.55
N ARG A 81 -3.33 2.34 -1.31
CA ARG A 81 -2.57 1.56 -0.31
C ARG A 81 -3.15 1.70 1.09
N SER A 82 -2.75 0.80 2.00
CA SER A 82 -2.95 0.85 3.45
C SER A 82 -2.98 2.25 4.04
N PRO A 83 -4.01 2.83 4.71
CA PRO A 83 -3.72 3.90 5.66
C PRO A 83 -2.68 3.41 6.69
N GLN A 84 -2.83 2.18 7.17
CA GLN A 84 -1.89 1.52 8.07
C GLN A 84 -0.54 1.30 7.38
N MET A 85 -0.52 0.72 6.17
CA MET A 85 0.74 0.48 5.47
C MET A 85 1.47 1.79 5.09
N CYS A 86 0.74 2.87 4.77
CA CYS A 86 1.32 4.18 4.51
C CYS A 86 1.95 4.78 5.78
N MET A 87 1.32 4.59 6.94
CA MET A 87 1.87 5.02 8.23
C MET A 87 3.14 4.24 8.57
N GLU A 88 3.12 2.90 8.44
CA GLU A 88 4.28 2.04 8.69
C GLU A 88 5.45 2.40 7.77
N CYS A 89 5.16 2.58 6.47
CA CYS A 89 6.17 3.04 5.50
C CYS A 89 6.75 4.41 5.89
N TRP A 90 5.93 5.36 6.34
CA TRP A 90 6.41 6.66 6.79
C TRP A 90 7.33 6.58 8.01
N LEU A 91 7.00 5.74 9.00
CA LEU A 91 7.84 5.53 10.18
C LEU A 91 9.21 4.98 9.77
N SER A 92 9.24 3.95 8.92
CA SER A 92 10.50 3.41 8.40
C SER A 92 11.32 4.44 7.61
N LEU A 93 10.67 5.35 6.87
CA LEU A 93 11.38 6.43 6.16
C LEU A 93 12.00 7.45 7.13
N LYS A 94 11.31 7.78 8.22
CA LYS A 94 11.82 8.70 9.24
C LYS A 94 13.05 8.12 9.94
N ASP A 95 12.97 6.87 10.37
CA ASP A 95 14.07 6.20 11.07
C ASP A 95 15.34 6.17 10.20
N MET A 96 15.17 5.91 8.89
CA MET A 96 16.28 5.94 7.92
C MET A 96 16.87 7.34 7.73
N ASP A 97 16.03 8.38 7.67
CA ASP A 97 16.48 9.76 7.50
C ASP A 97 17.25 10.25 8.75
N GLU A 98 16.80 9.88 9.95
CA GLU A 98 17.43 10.19 11.23
C GLU A 98 18.79 9.48 11.41
N GLU A 99 18.85 8.18 11.10
CA GLU A 99 20.12 7.43 11.16
C GLU A 99 21.13 7.96 10.13
N ALA A 100 20.67 8.29 8.91
CA ALA A 100 21.53 8.90 7.91
C ALA A 100 22.07 10.27 8.36
N ALA A 101 21.29 11.06 9.09
CA ALA A 101 21.74 12.33 9.66
C ALA A 101 22.79 12.12 10.77
N ARG A 102 22.60 11.12 11.62
CA ARG A 102 23.56 10.73 12.68
C ARG A 102 24.91 10.32 12.10
N ILE A 103 24.93 9.49 11.05
CA ILE A 103 26.16 9.06 10.37
C ILE A 103 26.88 10.25 9.73
N ARG A 104 26.15 11.13 9.03
CA ARG A 104 26.75 12.34 8.44
C ARG A 104 27.37 13.25 9.50
N GLY A 105 26.71 13.43 10.64
CA GLY A 105 27.24 14.19 11.76
C GLY A 105 28.56 13.62 12.30
N LYS A 106 28.63 12.29 12.49
CA LYS A 106 29.86 11.61 12.91
C LYS A 106 31.01 11.77 11.92
N MET A 107 30.74 11.61 10.61
CA MET A 107 31.78 11.77 9.59
C MET A 107 32.27 13.21 9.46
N ALA A 108 31.39 14.20 9.64
CA ALA A 108 31.75 15.61 9.64
C ALA A 108 32.67 15.97 10.80
N VAL A 109 32.38 15.45 12.01
CA VAL A 109 33.25 15.64 13.19
C VAL A 109 34.61 14.98 12.99
N GLN A 110 34.66 13.77 12.43
CA GLN A 110 35.92 13.05 12.17
C GLN A 110 36.84 13.83 11.20
N ARG A 111 36.28 14.47 10.17
CA ARG A 111 37.02 15.29 9.20
C ARG A 111 37.52 16.62 9.75
N LEU A 112 36.96 17.14 10.83
CA LEU A 112 37.43 18.38 11.48
C LEU A 112 38.55 18.12 12.49
N LEU A 113 38.77 16.86 12.87
CA LEU A 113 39.79 16.43 13.83
C LEU A 113 40.98 15.72 13.16
N SER A 114 41.01 15.68 11.82
CA SER A 114 42.11 15.14 11.00
C SER A 114 42.74 16.24 10.16
#